data_AF-A0A7H4PP79-F1
#
_entry.id   AF-A0A7H4PP79-F1
#
_cell.length_a   1.000
_cell.length_b   1.000
_cell.length_c   1.000
_cell.angle_alpha   90.00
_cell.angle_beta   90.00
_cell.angle_gamma   90.00
#
_symmetry.space_group_name_H-M   'P 1'
#
loop_
_entity.id
_entity.type
_entity.pdbx_description
1 polymer ?
#
loop_
_entity_poly.entity_id
_entity_poly.type
_entity_poly.pdbx_seq_one_letter_code
_entity_poly.pdbx_strand_id
1 'polypeptide(L)'
;MAPDEIVTAVKDAGLKGRGGAGFSTGLKWSLMPKDESMNIRYLLCNADEMEPGTYKDRLLMEQLPHLLVEGMLISAFALKAWRGYIFLRGEYIEAAQHLRRAIAEATEAGLLGKKYPWHRF
;
A
#
# COMPACT_ATOMS: atom_id res chain seq x y z
N MET A 1 -11.58 -12.72 4.54
CA MET A 1 -12.32 -11.48 4.83
C MET A 1 -12.74 -10.84 3.52
N ALA A 2 -13.97 -10.35 3.43
CA ALA A 2 -14.41 -9.52 2.33
C ALA A 2 -13.71 -8.14 2.38
N PRO A 3 -13.55 -7.43 1.25
CA PRO A 3 -12.90 -6.11 1.24
C PRO A 3 -13.45 -5.13 2.29
N ASP A 4 -14.77 -5.05 2.43
CA ASP A 4 -15.43 -4.15 3.38
C ASP A 4 -15.20 -4.55 4.84
N GLU A 5 -14.99 -5.84 5.13
CA GLU A 5 -14.62 -6.31 6.47
C GLU A 5 -13.21 -5.83 6.86
N ILE A 6 -12.30 -5.73 5.90
CA ILE A 6 -10.94 -5.22 6.14
C ILE A 6 -10.99 -3.71 6.42
N VAL A 7 -11.78 -2.95 5.65
CA VAL A 7 -11.99 -1.52 5.91
C VAL A 7 -12.55 -1.30 7.32
N THR A 8 -13.49 -2.14 7.74
CA THR A 8 -14.10 -2.11 9.08
C THR A 8 -13.06 -2.45 10.15
N ALA A 9 -12.30 -3.53 9.98
CA ALA A 9 -11.24 -3.91 10.92
C ALA A 9 -10.18 -2.80 11.10
N VAL A 10 -9.76 -2.12 10.02
CA VAL A 10 -8.81 -0.99 10.09
C VAL A 10 -9.42 0.22 10.81
N LYS A 11 -10.72 0.46 10.63
CA LYS A 11 -11.45 1.52 11.32
C LYS A 11 -11.57 1.24 12.82
N ASP A 12 -11.94 0.02 13.18
CA ASP A 12 -12.14 -0.43 14.57
C ASP A 12 -10.81 -0.50 15.33
N ALA A 13 -9.72 -0.83 14.64
CA ALA A 13 -8.36 -0.76 15.19
C ALA A 13 -7.91 0.68 15.53
N GLY A 14 -8.66 1.71 15.14
CA GLY A 14 -8.34 3.10 15.45
C GLY A 14 -7.07 3.61 14.76
N LEU A 15 -6.61 2.96 13.69
CA LEU A 15 -5.36 3.29 13.01
C LEU A 15 -5.38 4.74 12.51
N LYS A 16 -4.36 5.50 12.90
CA LYS A 16 -4.12 6.88 12.47
C LYS A 16 -3.04 6.92 11.37
N GLY A 17 -3.16 7.90 10.48
CA GLY A 17 -2.17 8.20 9.46
C GLY A 17 -0.83 8.56 10.10
N ARG A 18 0.24 7.92 9.62
CA ARG A 18 1.61 8.05 10.16
C ARG A 18 2.48 9.08 9.44
N GLY A 19 1.89 9.85 8.50
CA GLY A 19 2.56 10.93 7.76
C GLY A 19 2.33 12.33 8.34
N GLY A 20 2.12 12.46 9.65
CA GLY A 20 1.98 13.76 10.34
C GLY A 20 0.55 14.19 10.65
N ALA A 21 -0.37 14.19 9.67
CA ALA A 21 -1.73 14.72 9.86
C ALA A 21 -2.62 13.92 10.84
N GLY A 22 -2.25 12.68 11.18
CA GLY A 22 -2.97 11.87 12.18
C GLY A 22 -4.42 11.52 11.82
N PHE A 23 -4.84 11.66 10.57
CA PHE A 23 -6.20 11.35 10.13
C PHE A 23 -6.53 9.86 10.29
N SER A 24 -7.79 9.50 10.56
CA SER A 24 -8.18 8.08 10.70
C SER A 24 -8.05 7.34 9.36
N THR A 25 -7.21 6.31 9.30
CA THR A 25 -6.98 5.52 8.09
C THR A 25 -8.26 4.80 7.65
N GLY A 26 -8.96 4.15 8.59
CA GLY A 26 -10.22 3.46 8.28
C GLY A 26 -11.33 4.41 7.84
N LEU A 27 -11.41 5.61 8.43
CA LEU A 27 -12.33 6.64 7.94
C LEU A 27 -11.98 7.06 6.51
N LYS A 28 -10.70 7.34 6.21
CA LYS A 28 -10.24 7.68 4.86
C LYS A 28 -10.64 6.61 3.84
N TRP A 29 -10.46 5.35 4.19
CA TRP A 29 -10.82 4.22 3.34
C TRP A 29 -12.33 4.14 3.08
N SER A 30 -13.15 4.41 4.10
CA SER A 30 -14.62 4.40 3.97
C SER A 30 -15.20 5.51 3.09
N LEU A 31 -14.41 6.55 2.78
CA LEU A 31 -14.81 7.63 1.88
C LEU A 31 -14.67 7.27 0.41
N MET A 32 -14.04 6.13 0.09
CA MET A 32 -13.97 5.64 -1.29
C MET A 32 -15.39 5.32 -1.79
N PRO A 33 -15.75 5.71 -3.03
CA PRO A 33 -17.06 5.42 -3.60
C PRO A 33 -17.39 3.92 -3.52
N LYS A 34 -18.64 3.58 -3.21
CA LYS A 34 -19.09 2.16 -3.25
C LYS A 34 -19.37 1.69 -4.67
N ASP A 35 -19.73 2.62 -5.55
CA ASP A 35 -20.00 2.33 -6.95
C ASP A 35 -18.70 1.93 -7.67
N GLU A 36 -18.71 0.72 -8.24
CA GLU A 36 -17.59 0.14 -9.01
C GLU A 36 -17.74 0.37 -10.52
N SER A 37 -18.89 0.88 -10.98
CA SER A 37 -19.13 1.16 -12.41
C SER A 37 -18.26 2.29 -12.95
N MET A 38 -17.74 3.12 -12.04
CA MET A 38 -16.92 4.28 -12.31
C MET A 38 -15.54 4.09 -11.65
N ASN A 39 -14.53 3.92 -12.50
CA ASN A 39 -13.11 4.17 -12.26
C ASN A 39 -12.22 2.99 -11.84
N ILE A 40 -11.14 2.87 -12.62
CA ILE A 40 -9.88 2.26 -12.22
C ILE A 40 -9.43 2.96 -10.92
N ARG A 41 -9.32 2.20 -9.85
CA ARG A 41 -8.88 2.69 -8.53
C ARG A 41 -7.37 2.51 -8.39
N TYR A 42 -6.72 3.53 -7.88
CA TYR A 42 -5.29 3.54 -7.63
C TYR A 42 -5.00 3.60 -6.13
N LEU A 43 -3.92 2.94 -5.72
CA LEU A 43 -3.36 3.05 -4.39
C LEU A 43 -2.01 3.77 -4.48
N LEU A 44 -1.86 4.87 -3.74
CA LEU A 44 -0.60 5.61 -3.68
C LEU A 44 0.00 5.47 -2.27
N CYS A 45 1.18 4.88 -2.19
CA CYS A 45 2.04 4.93 -1.01
C CYS A 45 2.97 6.14 -1.14
N ASN A 46 2.85 7.08 -0.20
CA ASN A 46 3.81 8.17 -0.06
C ASN A 46 5.02 7.66 0.72
N ALA A 47 6.17 7.59 0.06
CA ALA A 47 7.46 7.15 0.61
C ALA A 47 8.55 8.22 0.36
N ASP A 48 8.17 9.50 0.37
CA ASP A 48 9.05 10.64 0.11
C ASP A 48 9.81 11.08 1.37
N GLU A 49 9.19 10.96 2.55
CA GLU A 49 9.77 11.24 3.88
C GLU A 49 10.74 12.46 3.88
N MET A 50 10.24 13.62 3.45
CA MET A 50 11.05 14.84 3.32
C MET A 50 11.18 15.63 4.63
N GLU A 51 10.49 15.22 5.69
CA GLU A 51 10.54 15.93 6.97
C GLU A 51 11.94 15.85 7.61
N PRO A 52 12.49 16.97 8.13
CA PRO A 52 13.79 16.94 8.80
C PRO A 52 13.79 15.98 10.00
N GLY A 53 14.78 15.08 10.03
CA GLY A 53 15.00 14.16 11.15
C GLY A 53 14.13 12.89 11.14
N THR A 54 13.33 12.66 10.10
CA THR A 54 12.59 11.40 9.92
C THR A 54 13.39 10.40 9.07
N TYR A 55 13.24 9.11 9.40
CA TYR A 55 13.90 8.01 8.70
C TYR A 55 13.14 6.68 8.88
N LYS A 56 11.90 6.75 9.39
CA LYS A 56 11.08 5.58 9.73
C LYS A 56 10.64 4.84 8.46
N ASP A 57 10.32 5.58 7.41
CA ASP A 57 9.86 5.00 6.14
C ASP A 57 11.06 4.41 5.41
N ARG A 58 12.19 5.13 5.40
CA ARG A 58 13.47 4.60 4.89
C ARG A 58 13.82 3.27 5.54
N LEU A 59 13.85 3.22 6.87
CA LEU A 59 14.25 2.04 7.62
C LEU A 59 13.30 0.87 7.37
N LEU A 60 11.99 1.12 7.31
CA LEU A 60 10.99 0.10 6.96
C LEU A 60 11.28 -0.49 5.57
N MET A 61 11.54 0.35 4.57
CA MET A 61 11.75 -0.11 3.19
C MET A 61 13.12 -0.78 2.98
N GLU A 62 14.14 -0.37 3.70
CA GLU A 62 15.47 -0.99 3.63
C GLU A 62 15.51 -2.31 4.38
N GLN A 63 14.91 -2.41 5.57
CA GLN A 63 15.05 -3.58 6.43
C GLN A 63 13.93 -4.60 6.24
N LEU A 64 12.70 -4.13 5.98
CA LEU A 64 11.49 -4.97 5.91
C LEU A 64 10.61 -4.60 4.68
N PRO A 65 11.16 -4.61 3.45
CA PRO A 65 10.43 -4.18 2.25
C PRO A 65 9.14 -4.98 2.01
N HIS A 66 9.13 -6.28 2.32
CA HIS A 66 7.95 -7.13 2.18
C HIS A 66 6.80 -6.68 3.08
N LEU A 67 7.07 -6.09 4.24
CA LEU A 67 6.03 -5.59 5.13
C LEU A 67 5.26 -4.42 4.47
N LEU A 68 5.95 -3.56 3.72
CA LEU A 68 5.30 -2.52 2.94
C LEU A 68 4.50 -3.12 1.77
N VAL A 69 5.10 -4.06 1.03
CA VAL A 69 4.44 -4.71 -0.12
C VAL A 69 3.15 -5.43 0.31
N GLU A 70 3.20 -6.22 1.38
CA GLU A 70 2.03 -6.90 1.95
C GLU A 70 0.96 -5.89 2.37
N GLY A 71 1.35 -4.83 3.10
CA GLY A 71 0.44 -3.77 3.50
C GLY A 71 -0.26 -3.11 2.31
N MET A 72 0.47 -2.88 1.22
CA MET A 72 -0.11 -2.37 -0.03
C MET A 72 -1.05 -3.36 -0.70
N LEU A 73 -0.74 -4.66 -0.72
CA LEU A 73 -1.63 -5.68 -1.29
C LEU A 73 -2.94 -5.80 -0.52
N ILE A 74 -2.88 -5.84 0.82
CA ILE A 74 -4.06 -5.87 1.68
C ILE A 74 -4.91 -4.60 1.46
N SER A 75 -4.25 -3.44 1.41
CA SER A 75 -4.93 -2.16 1.17
C SER A 75 -5.57 -2.11 -0.21
N ALA A 76 -4.88 -2.60 -1.24
CA ALA A 76 -5.40 -2.64 -2.61
C ALA A 76 -6.61 -3.57 -2.71
N PHE A 77 -6.56 -4.74 -2.08
CA PHE A 77 -7.69 -5.66 -2.02
C PHE A 77 -8.90 -5.02 -1.30
N ALA A 78 -8.68 -4.41 -0.13
CA ALA A 78 -9.74 -3.76 0.63
C ALA A 78 -10.40 -2.59 -0.12
N LEU A 79 -9.59 -1.81 -0.85
CA LEU A 79 -10.04 -0.63 -1.59
C LEU A 79 -10.43 -0.92 -3.04
N LYS A 80 -10.32 -2.19 -3.46
CA LYS A 80 -10.54 -2.64 -4.84
C LYS A 80 -9.68 -1.86 -5.83
N ALA A 81 -8.45 -1.52 -5.43
CA ALA A 81 -7.48 -0.84 -6.26
C ALA A 81 -6.82 -1.82 -7.22
N TRP A 82 -6.75 -1.44 -8.51
CA TRP A 82 -6.16 -2.28 -9.54
C TRP A 82 -4.65 -2.04 -9.71
N ARG A 83 -4.18 -0.85 -9.33
CA ARG A 83 -2.79 -0.45 -9.53
C ARG A 83 -2.27 0.34 -8.33
N GLY A 84 -1.14 -0.12 -7.79
CA GLY A 84 -0.40 0.56 -6.74
C GLY A 84 0.81 1.33 -7.28
N TYR A 85 1.13 2.46 -6.66
CA TYR A 85 2.37 3.21 -6.87
C TYR A 85 3.03 3.50 -5.53
N ILE A 86 4.35 3.33 -5.47
CA ILE A 86 5.19 3.81 -4.37
C ILE A 86 5.89 5.07 -4.89
N PHE A 87 5.49 6.23 -4.38
CA PHE A 87 6.18 7.48 -4.65
C PHE A 87 7.38 7.58 -3.70
N LEU A 88 8.50 7.05 -4.16
CA LEU A 88 9.72 6.93 -3.38
C LEU A 88 10.62 8.14 -3.62
N ARG A 89 11.17 8.65 -2.52
CA ARG A 89 12.21 9.68 -2.53
C ARG A 89 13.39 9.28 -3.43
N GLY A 90 13.87 10.20 -4.27
CA GLY A 90 14.96 9.92 -5.21
C GLY A 90 16.28 9.48 -4.56
N GLU A 91 16.57 9.99 -3.36
CA GLU A 91 17.80 9.72 -2.61
C GLU A 91 17.81 8.34 -1.94
N TYR A 92 16.65 7.67 -1.81
CA TYR A 92 16.53 6.37 -1.15
C TYR A 92 16.85 5.21 -2.11
N ILE A 93 18.08 5.21 -2.63
CA ILE A 93 18.55 4.27 -3.65
C ILE A 93 18.51 2.82 -3.14
N GLU A 94 18.95 2.58 -1.90
CA GLU A 94 18.95 1.24 -1.29
C GLU A 94 17.53 0.72 -1.07
N ALA A 95 16.65 1.54 -0.49
CA ALA A 95 15.23 1.23 -0.37
C ALA A 95 14.61 0.89 -1.75
N ALA A 96 14.96 1.63 -2.81
CA ALA A 96 14.47 1.37 -4.16
C ALA A 96 14.91 -0.01 -4.67
N GLN A 97 16.15 -0.43 -4.41
CA GLN A 97 16.65 -1.75 -4.78
C GLN A 97 15.92 -2.86 -4.00
N HIS A 98 15.76 -2.67 -2.69
CA HIS A 98 15.10 -3.64 -1.81
C HIS A 98 13.61 -3.80 -2.12
N LEU A 99 12.91 -2.70 -2.40
CA LEU A 99 11.52 -2.73 -2.83
C LEU A 99 11.36 -3.40 -4.20
N ARG A 100 12.22 -3.10 -5.18
CA ARG A 100 12.18 -3.77 -6.49
C ARG A 100 12.36 -5.28 -6.35
N ARG A 101 13.30 -5.71 -5.50
CA ARG A 101 13.52 -7.14 -5.20
C ARG A 101 12.27 -7.75 -4.54
N ALA A 102 11.73 -7.14 -3.49
CA ALA A 102 10.55 -7.65 -2.79
C ALA A 102 9.31 -7.73 -3.71
N ILE A 103 9.11 -6.72 -4.59
CA ILE A 103 8.05 -6.73 -5.59
C ILE A 103 8.26 -7.86 -6.60
N ALA A 104 9.50 -8.09 -7.06
CA ALA A 104 9.78 -9.20 -7.99
C ALA A 104 9.51 -10.56 -7.34
N GLU A 105 9.97 -10.78 -6.12
CA GLU A 105 9.74 -12.01 -5.34
C GLU A 105 8.24 -12.27 -5.12
N ALA A 106 7.48 -11.25 -4.73
CA ALA A 106 6.04 -11.37 -4.55
C ALA A 106 5.29 -11.57 -5.89
N THR A 107 5.83 -11.08 -7.02
CA THR A 107 5.31 -11.37 -8.37
C THR A 107 5.55 -12.83 -8.75
N GLU A 108 6.77 -13.33 -8.51
CA GLU A 108 7.14 -14.72 -8.82
C GLU A 108 6.28 -15.72 -8.04
N ALA A 109 6.04 -15.41 -6.75
CA ALA A 109 5.12 -16.11 -5.87
C ALA A 109 3.64 -16.02 -6.28
N GLY A 110 3.30 -15.16 -7.25
CA GLY A 110 1.93 -14.99 -7.74
C GLY A 110 1.02 -14.16 -6.82
N LEU A 111 1.60 -13.37 -5.91
CA LEU A 111 0.86 -12.50 -4.99
C LEU A 111 0.48 -11.16 -5.63
N LEU A 112 1.22 -10.72 -6.66
CA LEU A 112 0.90 -9.53 -7.43
C LEU A 112 1.08 -9.73 -8.93
N GLY A 113 0.24 -9.05 -9.70
CA GLY A 113 0.30 -9.09 -11.15
C GLY A 113 -0.43 -10.30 -11.72
N LYS A 114 -0.96 -10.11 -12.95
CA LYS A 114 -1.66 -11.17 -13.67
C LYS A 114 -0.68 -12.23 -14.15
N LYS A 115 -0.50 -13.28 -13.34
CA LYS A 115 0.17 -14.52 -13.79
C LYS A 115 -0.74 -15.32 -14.74
N TYR A 116 -2.06 -15.21 -14.58
CA TYR A 116 -3.07 -15.91 -15.38
C TYR A 116 -4.25 -15.00 -15.76
N PRO A 117 -5.00 -15.28 -16.84
CA PRO A 117 -6.13 -14.46 -17.29
C PRO A 117 -7.24 -14.28 -16.24
N TRP A 118 -7.37 -15.24 -15.33
CA TRP A 118 -8.36 -15.30 -14.25
C TRP A 118 -7.90 -14.59 -12.96
N HIS A 119 -6.61 -14.24 -12.86
CA HIS A 119 -6.12 -13.44 -11.74
C HIS A 119 -6.74 -12.04 -11.81
N ARG A 120 -7.50 -11.70 -10.79
CA ARG A 120 -8.15 -10.38 -10.64
C ARG A 120 -7.23 -9.33 -10.00
N PHE A 121 -6.05 -9.74 -9.52
CA PHE A 121 -5.06 -8.92 -8.82
C PHE A 121 -3.66 -9.14 -9.42
#